data_AF-A0A7S1WL39-F1
#
_entry.id   AF-A0A7S1WL39-F1
#
_cell.length_a   1.000
_cell.length_b   1.000
_cell.length_c   1.000
_cell.angle_alpha   90.00
_cell.angle_beta   90.00
_cell.angle_gamma   90.00
#
_symmetry.space_group_name_H-M   'P 1'
#
loop_
_entity.id
_entity.type
_entity.pdbx_description
1 polymer ?
#
loop_
_entity_poly.entity_id
_entity_poly.type
_entity_poly.pdbx_seq_one_letter_code
_entity_poly.pdbx_strand_id
1 'polypeptide(L)'
;VNVILTGARKAEGSRSTIAVSFMPVSDADQLLLVARLPTGFDFTGCVATSVGHEVISTSVERMSVRASVYADVQVDVVIEGVSLGLTGGATEFDLVTKLNNGVQMDELLGFSGGFRLPGRVTVLQKRLTSKYSQDPQLYPVSSLWDTRMGESATVEIDFRLTVLMDRQQMIRLRAPPYELLQEGFVILRVDTGILVTTEVISASSGGLVAKLGAPLWVDTAYRARVDTITPLVPNPQDAMWSIDCLDGGTLPVNTNDGFTDGFQLVDRIDVQLSVARSPPMAIVPAVVNIDPKSTRPEHLILIAPLGFGFPANCLVSGGLNSEIVSCERIAAVRA
;
A
#
# COMPACT_ATOMS: atom_id res chain seq x y z
N VAL A 1 21.46 -22.73 14.35
CA VAL A 1 20.89 -21.39 14.67
C VAL A 1 20.10 -20.90 13.48
N ASN A 2 18.97 -20.27 13.71
CA ASN A 2 18.11 -19.67 12.69
C ASN A 2 17.56 -18.34 13.23
N VAL A 3 17.65 -17.28 12.42
CA VAL A 3 17.11 -15.96 12.75
C VAL A 3 16.21 -15.51 11.60
N ILE A 4 14.91 -15.38 11.86
CA ILE A 4 13.90 -15.11 10.83
C ILE A 4 13.07 -13.88 11.15
N LEU A 5 12.71 -13.14 10.10
CA LEU A 5 11.79 -12.00 10.16
C LEU A 5 10.36 -12.50 9.97
N THR A 6 9.56 -12.40 11.04
CA THR A 6 8.19 -12.97 11.10
C THR A 6 7.10 -11.91 11.10
N GLY A 7 7.42 -10.67 11.46
CA GLY A 7 6.45 -9.58 11.50
C GLY A 7 5.91 -9.19 10.12
N ALA A 8 4.72 -8.56 10.12
CA ALA A 8 4.06 -8.11 8.90
C ALA A 8 4.82 -6.98 8.19
N ARG A 9 5.51 -6.12 8.97
CA ARG A 9 6.31 -5.01 8.44
C ARG A 9 7.74 -5.48 8.20
N LYS A 10 8.20 -5.46 6.96
CA LYS A 10 9.46 -6.07 6.55
C LYS A 10 10.44 -5.06 5.96
N ALA A 11 9.98 -3.90 5.50
CA ALA A 11 10.85 -2.86 4.99
C ALA A 11 11.86 -2.38 6.05
N GLU A 12 13.08 -2.05 5.61
CA GLU A 12 14.11 -1.38 6.43
C GLU A 12 13.55 -0.21 7.24
N GLY A 13 14.00 -0.05 8.49
CA GLY A 13 13.51 0.98 9.42
C GLY A 13 12.09 0.77 9.95
N SER A 14 11.36 -0.26 9.52
CA SER A 14 10.04 -0.58 10.09
C SER A 14 10.19 -1.26 11.46
N ARG A 15 9.19 -1.08 12.34
CA ARG A 15 9.06 -1.85 13.58
C ARG A 15 8.39 -3.19 13.30
N SER A 16 9.02 -4.30 13.70
CA SER A 16 8.65 -5.66 13.33
C SER A 16 8.91 -6.69 14.43
N THR A 17 8.76 -7.96 14.08
CA THR A 17 8.95 -9.14 14.93
C THR A 17 9.99 -10.05 14.31
N ILE A 18 10.94 -10.51 15.12
CA ILE A 18 11.94 -11.51 14.72
C ILE A 18 11.81 -12.74 15.61
N ALA A 19 12.16 -13.91 15.09
CA ALA A 19 12.29 -15.13 15.88
C ALA A 19 13.72 -15.67 15.78
N VAL A 20 14.27 -16.07 16.92
CA VAL A 20 15.61 -16.65 17.06
C VAL A 20 15.46 -18.05 17.61
N SER A 21 15.96 -19.03 16.86
CA SER A 21 15.87 -20.44 17.15
C SER A 21 17.27 -21.05 17.16
N PHE A 22 17.67 -21.68 18.26
CA PHE A 22 19.00 -22.28 18.39
C PHE A 22 19.00 -23.47 19.34
N MET A 23 20.02 -24.32 19.22
CA MET A 23 20.29 -25.43 20.13
C MET A 23 21.63 -25.13 20.80
N PRO A 24 21.65 -24.90 22.12
CA PRO A 24 22.84 -24.55 22.88
C PRO A 24 23.73 -25.77 23.12
N VAL A 25 25.02 -25.54 23.37
CA VAL A 25 25.97 -26.61 23.74
C VAL A 25 26.08 -26.71 25.26
N SER A 26 25.88 -25.59 25.96
CA SER A 26 26.00 -25.51 27.41
C SER A 26 24.71 -24.98 28.05
N ASP A 27 24.48 -25.33 29.31
CA ASP A 27 23.41 -24.73 30.10
C ASP A 27 23.66 -23.22 30.31
N ALA A 28 22.61 -22.42 30.21
CA ALA A 28 22.66 -20.97 30.41
C ALA A 28 21.31 -20.41 30.89
N ASP A 29 21.32 -19.17 31.35
CA ASP A 29 20.14 -18.47 31.88
C ASP A 29 19.69 -17.29 31.00
N GLN A 30 20.53 -16.88 30.06
CA GLN A 30 20.37 -15.67 29.27
C GLN A 30 20.88 -15.85 27.85
N LEU A 31 20.18 -15.24 26.90
CA LEU A 31 20.61 -15.01 25.52
C LEU A 31 20.86 -13.52 25.32
N LEU A 32 22.08 -13.16 24.92
CA LEU A 32 22.42 -11.85 24.39
C LEU A 32 22.43 -11.94 22.86
N LEU A 33 21.63 -11.09 22.22
CA LEU A 33 21.62 -10.92 20.77
C LEU A 33 22.19 -9.53 20.43
N VAL A 34 23.13 -9.47 19.49
CA VAL A 34 23.68 -8.22 18.95
C VAL A 34 23.50 -8.20 17.44
N ALA A 35 22.80 -7.21 16.90
CA ALA A 35 22.73 -6.95 15.46
C ALA A 35 23.98 -6.18 15.02
N ARG A 36 24.75 -6.74 14.09
CA ARG A 36 25.97 -6.14 13.53
C ARG A 36 25.70 -5.45 12.21
N LEU A 37 24.96 -6.12 11.34
CA LEU A 37 24.60 -5.62 10.02
C LEU A 37 23.14 -5.98 9.68
N PRO A 38 22.50 -5.18 8.83
CA PRO A 38 22.81 -3.78 8.52
C PRO A 38 22.75 -2.88 9.78
N THR A 39 23.33 -1.68 9.73
CA THR A 39 23.34 -0.77 10.89
C THR A 39 21.95 -0.21 11.21
N GLY A 40 21.77 0.28 12.44
CA GLY A 40 20.56 0.98 12.86
C GLY A 40 19.42 0.08 13.32
N PHE A 41 19.68 -1.21 13.58
CA PHE A 41 18.77 -2.01 14.39
C PHE A 41 18.62 -1.39 15.78
N ASP A 42 17.40 -1.34 16.26
CA ASP A 42 17.11 -0.84 17.60
C ASP A 42 16.15 -1.78 18.32
N PHE A 43 16.62 -2.32 19.44
CA PHE A 43 15.85 -3.21 20.30
C PHE A 43 15.19 -2.46 21.46
N THR A 44 15.33 -1.13 21.56
CA THR A 44 14.71 -0.36 22.64
C THR A 44 13.19 -0.55 22.67
N GLY A 45 12.68 -0.93 23.85
CA GLY A 45 11.26 -1.19 24.05
C GLY A 45 10.72 -2.43 23.31
N CYS A 46 11.57 -3.35 22.88
CA CYS A 46 11.13 -4.67 22.41
C CYS A 46 10.68 -5.55 23.59
N VAL A 47 9.86 -6.55 23.29
CA VAL A 47 9.35 -7.50 24.29
C VAL A 47 9.46 -8.93 23.75
N ALA A 48 9.69 -9.89 24.65
CA ALA A 48 9.61 -11.30 24.31
C ALA A 48 8.14 -11.75 24.40
N THR A 49 7.64 -12.42 23.37
CA THR A 49 6.26 -12.94 23.32
C THR A 49 6.19 -14.46 23.41
N SER A 50 7.32 -15.14 23.26
CA SER A 50 7.47 -16.56 23.54
C SER A 50 7.35 -16.87 25.04
N VAL A 51 6.69 -17.98 25.38
CA VAL A 51 6.45 -18.41 26.77
C VAL A 51 7.77 -18.65 27.50
N GLY A 52 7.88 -18.16 28.74
CA GLY A 52 9.05 -18.38 29.60
C GLY A 52 10.25 -17.48 29.31
N HIS A 53 10.12 -16.53 28.37
CA HIS A 53 11.17 -15.59 28.01
C HIS A 53 10.83 -14.17 28.46
N GLU A 54 11.82 -13.46 28.98
CA GLU A 54 11.67 -12.08 29.45
C GLU A 54 12.83 -11.22 28.93
N VAL A 55 12.53 -10.10 28.27
CA VAL A 55 13.56 -9.13 27.89
C VAL A 55 14.02 -8.40 29.15
N ILE A 56 15.30 -8.56 29.51
CA ILE A 56 15.88 -8.00 30.74
C ILE A 56 16.72 -6.75 30.49
N SER A 57 17.22 -6.56 29.27
CA SER A 57 17.87 -5.31 28.86
C SER A 57 17.78 -5.09 27.36
N THR A 58 17.70 -3.82 26.95
CA THR A 58 17.62 -3.40 25.55
C THR A 58 18.47 -2.17 25.33
N SER A 59 19.09 -2.07 24.15
CA SER A 59 19.61 -0.82 23.63
C SER A 59 19.57 -0.82 22.11
N VAL A 60 20.15 0.22 21.50
CA VAL A 60 20.53 0.18 20.09
C VAL A 60 21.40 -1.06 19.86
N GLU A 61 21.11 -1.80 18.79
CA GLU A 61 21.82 -2.99 18.30
C GLU A 61 21.90 -4.21 19.23
N ARG A 62 21.47 -4.15 20.49
CA ARG A 62 21.57 -5.31 21.41
C ARG A 62 20.38 -5.46 22.33
N MET A 63 20.11 -6.69 22.67
CA MET A 63 19.14 -7.06 23.70
C MET A 63 19.57 -8.30 24.45
N SER A 64 19.16 -8.40 25.70
CA SER A 64 19.34 -9.59 26.52
C SER A 64 17.98 -10.11 26.94
N VAL A 65 17.80 -11.42 26.76
CA VAL A 65 16.59 -12.16 27.13
C VAL A 65 16.97 -13.17 28.19
N ARG A 66 16.22 -13.20 29.29
CA ARG A 66 16.24 -14.31 30.24
C ARG A 66 15.50 -15.48 29.62
N ALA A 67 16.17 -16.62 29.52
CA ALA A 67 15.64 -17.85 28.97
C ALA A 67 16.28 -19.04 29.68
N SER A 68 15.49 -20.06 30.03
CA SER A 68 16.04 -21.32 30.55
C SER A 68 16.63 -22.11 29.38
N VAL A 69 17.95 -22.04 29.24
CA VAL A 69 18.71 -22.66 28.15
C VAL A 69 19.35 -23.94 28.69
N TYR A 70 18.97 -25.09 28.16
CA TYR A 70 19.55 -26.39 28.53
C TYR A 70 20.31 -26.97 27.35
N ALA A 71 21.49 -27.53 27.60
CA ALA A 71 22.31 -28.17 26.57
C ALA A 71 21.49 -29.16 25.71
N ASP A 72 21.70 -29.12 24.39
CA ASP A 72 21.02 -29.97 23.40
C ASP A 72 19.48 -29.83 23.32
N VAL A 73 18.89 -28.82 23.98
CA VAL A 73 17.45 -28.53 23.90
C VAL A 73 17.20 -27.31 23.03
N GLN A 74 16.35 -27.45 22.01
CA GLN A 74 15.97 -26.35 21.13
C GLN A 74 15.29 -25.21 21.91
N VAL A 75 15.78 -23.99 21.72
CA VAL A 75 15.27 -22.74 22.31
C VAL A 75 14.73 -21.85 21.20
N ASP A 76 13.48 -21.39 21.36
CA ASP A 76 12.80 -20.51 20.41
C ASP A 76 12.33 -19.22 21.09
N VAL A 77 13.00 -18.11 20.76
CA VAL A 77 12.70 -16.78 21.32
C VAL A 77 12.04 -15.92 20.25
N VAL A 78 10.84 -15.42 20.53
CA VAL A 78 10.12 -14.49 19.64
C VAL A 78 10.15 -13.10 20.24
N ILE A 79 10.65 -12.13 19.49
CA ILE A 79 10.86 -10.76 19.94
C ILE A 79 10.01 -9.83 19.07
N GLU A 80 9.07 -9.14 19.71
CA GLU A 80 8.21 -8.15 19.08
C GLU A 80 8.71 -6.74 19.36
N GLY A 81 8.47 -5.84 18.39
CA GLY A 81 8.73 -4.42 18.56
C GLY A 81 10.16 -4.00 18.25
N VAL A 82 10.90 -4.80 17.48
CA VAL A 82 12.26 -4.51 17.01
C VAL A 82 12.20 -3.52 15.86
N SER A 83 12.93 -2.41 15.92
CA SER A 83 13.14 -1.54 14.77
C SER A 83 14.24 -2.15 13.89
N LEU A 84 13.88 -2.44 12.64
CA LEU A 84 14.79 -3.04 11.67
C LEU A 84 15.87 -2.05 11.23
N GLY A 85 17.01 -2.56 10.76
CA GLY A 85 18.12 -1.76 10.26
C GLY A 85 17.73 -0.77 9.16
N LEU A 86 18.57 0.24 8.94
CA LEU A 86 18.29 1.40 8.08
C LEU A 86 18.65 1.18 6.60
N THR A 87 19.14 -0.01 6.25
CA THR A 87 19.53 -0.34 4.88
C THR A 87 19.23 -1.80 4.64
N GLY A 88 18.56 -2.15 3.55
CA GLY A 88 18.34 -3.54 3.16
C GLY A 88 19.64 -4.29 2.86
N GLY A 89 19.64 -5.62 3.01
CA GLY A 89 20.82 -6.45 2.78
C GLY A 89 20.87 -7.71 3.64
N ALA A 90 21.99 -8.42 3.58
CA ALA A 90 22.24 -9.57 4.45
C ALA A 90 22.35 -9.10 5.91
N THR A 91 21.74 -9.85 6.83
CA THR A 91 21.86 -9.57 8.26
C THR A 91 23.02 -10.33 8.86
N GLU A 92 23.67 -9.73 9.85
CA GLU A 92 24.70 -10.36 10.67
C GLU A 92 24.36 -10.15 12.15
N PHE A 93 24.39 -11.24 12.93
CA PHE A 93 24.10 -11.21 14.36
C PHE A 93 25.20 -11.90 15.17
N ASP A 94 25.45 -11.43 16.39
CA ASP A 94 26.16 -12.21 17.40
C ASP A 94 25.14 -12.76 18.40
N LEU A 95 25.33 -14.03 18.77
CA LEU A 95 24.56 -14.71 19.80
C LEU A 95 25.52 -15.15 20.90
N VAL A 96 25.23 -14.79 22.14
CA VAL A 96 26.05 -15.19 23.30
C VAL A 96 25.11 -15.68 24.39
N THR A 97 25.34 -16.88 24.91
CA THR A 97 24.61 -17.39 26.07
C THR A 97 25.41 -17.14 27.35
N LYS A 98 24.70 -16.83 28.45
CA LYS A 98 25.33 -16.50 29.74
C LYS A 98 24.57 -17.10 30.91
N LEU A 99 25.30 -17.43 31.97
CA LEU A 99 24.71 -17.69 33.29
C LEU A 99 24.29 -16.38 33.97
N ASN A 100 23.45 -16.47 34.99
CA ASN A 100 22.98 -15.31 35.76
C ASN A 100 24.10 -14.50 36.45
N ASN A 101 25.26 -15.12 36.69
CA ASN A 101 26.45 -14.45 37.22
C ASN A 101 27.28 -13.72 36.14
N GLY A 102 26.82 -13.73 34.88
CA GLY A 102 27.46 -13.07 33.74
C GLY A 102 28.55 -13.89 33.05
N VAL A 103 28.83 -15.11 33.51
CA VAL A 103 29.78 -16.02 32.85
C VAL A 103 29.22 -16.42 31.49
N GLN A 104 30.01 -16.21 30.45
CA GLN A 104 29.69 -16.61 29.09
C GLN A 104 29.84 -18.13 28.95
N MET A 105 28.86 -18.76 28.32
CA MET A 105 28.79 -20.21 28.14
C MET A 105 29.06 -20.59 26.69
N ASP A 106 28.22 -20.12 25.76
CA ASP A 106 28.39 -20.34 24.32
C ASP A 106 28.45 -19.00 23.57
N GLU A 107 29.11 -19.00 22.40
CA GLU A 107 29.08 -17.87 21.48
C GLU A 107 28.99 -18.31 20.02
N LEU A 108 28.30 -17.48 19.23
CA LEU A 108 28.31 -17.52 17.78
C LEU A 108 28.38 -16.08 17.27
N LEU A 109 29.56 -15.68 16.82
CA LEU A 109 29.85 -14.33 16.35
C LEU A 109 29.76 -14.28 14.81
N GLY A 110 29.31 -13.15 14.27
CA GLY A 110 29.23 -12.94 12.83
C GLY A 110 28.26 -13.88 12.11
N PHE A 111 27.16 -14.29 12.77
CA PHE A 111 26.17 -15.17 12.18
C PHE A 111 25.44 -14.47 11.02
N SER A 112 25.83 -14.82 9.81
CA SER A 112 25.26 -14.31 8.55
C SER A 112 24.18 -15.19 7.94
N GLY A 113 23.81 -16.30 8.61
CA GLY A 113 22.75 -17.23 8.19
C GLY A 113 21.33 -16.76 8.54
N GLY A 114 21.16 -15.48 8.87
CA GLY A 114 19.86 -14.89 9.17
C GLY A 114 19.03 -14.58 7.92
N PHE A 115 17.99 -13.76 8.08
CA PHE A 115 17.17 -13.30 6.98
C PHE A 115 17.88 -12.21 6.16
N ARG A 116 17.49 -12.02 4.90
CA ARG A 116 17.84 -10.79 4.17
C ARG A 116 16.84 -9.71 4.56
N LEU A 117 17.30 -8.58 5.11
CA LEU A 117 16.45 -7.42 5.37
C LEU A 117 16.02 -6.78 4.04
N PRO A 118 14.71 -6.71 3.74
CA PRO A 118 14.23 -5.95 2.58
C PRO A 118 14.51 -4.46 2.70
N GLY A 119 14.85 -3.84 1.58
CA GLY A 119 14.79 -2.39 1.42
C GLY A 119 13.36 -1.85 1.43
N ARG A 120 13.23 -0.55 1.25
CA ARG A 120 11.97 0.18 1.31
C ARG A 120 11.57 0.68 -0.06
N VAL A 121 10.31 0.42 -0.42
CA VAL A 121 9.62 1.18 -1.46
C VAL A 121 8.93 2.36 -0.80
N THR A 122 9.31 3.58 -1.16
CA THR A 122 8.64 4.79 -0.71
C THR A 122 7.77 5.33 -1.84
N VAL A 123 6.45 5.36 -1.63
CA VAL A 123 5.51 6.02 -2.54
C VAL A 123 5.61 7.53 -2.34
N LEU A 124 5.92 8.25 -3.42
CA LEU A 124 6.08 9.70 -3.47
C LEU A 124 4.75 10.38 -3.82
N GLN A 125 4.05 9.83 -4.80
CA GLN A 125 2.77 10.34 -5.28
C GLN A 125 1.95 9.18 -5.86
N LYS A 126 0.63 9.30 -5.79
CA LYS A 126 -0.30 8.42 -6.50
C LYS A 126 -1.36 9.23 -7.23
N ARG A 127 -1.78 8.79 -8.40
CA ARG A 127 -2.82 9.41 -9.22
C ARG A 127 -3.69 8.33 -9.86
N LEU A 128 -4.99 8.59 -9.92
CA LEU A 128 -5.96 7.78 -10.64
C LEU A 128 -6.67 8.69 -11.65
N THR A 129 -6.70 8.27 -12.91
CA THR A 129 -7.40 9.00 -13.97
C THR A 129 -8.42 8.10 -14.63
N SER A 130 -9.65 8.61 -14.78
CA SER A 130 -10.67 7.93 -15.56
C SER A 130 -10.31 7.92 -17.04
N LYS A 131 -10.86 6.98 -17.80
CA LYS A 131 -10.73 6.98 -19.27
C LYS A 131 -11.25 8.28 -19.92
N TYR A 132 -12.22 8.97 -19.31
CA TYR A 132 -12.76 10.21 -19.84
C TYR A 132 -11.80 11.38 -19.62
N SER A 133 -11.11 11.40 -18.48
CA SER A 133 -10.13 12.44 -18.15
C SER A 133 -8.89 12.39 -19.06
N GLN A 134 -8.66 11.28 -19.75
CA GLN A 134 -7.55 11.13 -20.71
C GLN A 134 -7.82 11.80 -22.06
N ASP A 135 -9.09 11.96 -22.44
CA ASP A 135 -9.48 12.68 -23.66
C ASP A 135 -10.59 13.72 -23.37
N PRO A 136 -10.20 14.88 -22.80
CA PRO A 136 -11.15 15.96 -22.52
C PRO A 136 -11.76 16.57 -23.79
N GLN A 137 -11.15 16.42 -24.96
CA GLN A 137 -11.73 16.94 -26.21
C GLN A 137 -12.96 16.13 -26.63
N LEU A 138 -12.89 14.81 -26.45
CA LEU A 138 -14.00 13.92 -26.71
C LEU A 138 -15.03 13.92 -25.56
N TYR A 139 -14.59 14.13 -24.33
CA TYR A 139 -15.43 14.07 -23.11
C TYR A 139 -15.36 15.32 -22.23
N PRO A 140 -15.69 16.52 -22.73
CA PRO A 140 -15.40 17.79 -22.05
C PRO A 140 -16.07 17.97 -20.68
N VAL A 141 -17.19 17.27 -20.43
CA VAL A 141 -17.89 17.30 -19.14
C VAL A 141 -17.43 16.15 -18.25
N SER A 142 -17.41 14.91 -18.78
CA SER A 142 -17.07 13.71 -17.99
C SER A 142 -15.61 13.65 -17.60
N SER A 143 -14.71 14.34 -18.32
CA SER A 143 -13.29 14.45 -17.98
C SER A 143 -13.04 15.21 -16.67
N LEU A 144 -13.99 16.06 -16.26
CA LEU A 144 -13.92 16.88 -15.05
C LEU A 144 -14.35 16.11 -13.78
N TRP A 145 -14.88 14.90 -13.93
CA TRP A 145 -15.43 14.13 -12.82
C TRP A 145 -14.39 13.20 -12.20
N ASP A 146 -14.56 12.94 -10.90
CA ASP A 146 -13.77 11.94 -10.19
C ASP A 146 -13.99 10.53 -10.77
N THR A 147 -12.99 9.67 -10.54
CA THR A 147 -13.04 8.31 -11.04
C THR A 147 -14.08 7.50 -10.26
N ARG A 148 -14.97 6.84 -11.01
CA ARG A 148 -16.07 6.06 -10.45
C ARG A 148 -15.63 4.66 -10.03
N MET A 149 -16.37 4.08 -9.10
CA MET A 149 -16.28 2.65 -8.76
C MET A 149 -16.74 1.77 -9.93
N GLY A 150 -16.12 0.61 -10.11
CA GLY A 150 -16.48 -0.37 -11.15
C GLY A 150 -16.15 0.05 -12.58
N GLU A 151 -15.29 1.05 -12.76
CA GLU A 151 -14.93 1.58 -14.09
C GLU A 151 -13.45 1.39 -14.40
N SER A 152 -13.13 1.35 -15.70
CA SER A 152 -11.76 1.36 -16.19
C SER A 152 -11.10 2.72 -15.95
N ALA A 153 -9.89 2.67 -15.40
CA ALA A 153 -9.08 3.82 -15.05
C ALA A 153 -7.58 3.49 -15.17
N THR A 154 -6.73 4.51 -15.21
CA THR A 154 -5.28 4.37 -15.18
C THR A 154 -4.76 4.84 -13.84
N VAL A 155 -3.99 3.99 -13.19
CA VAL A 155 -3.25 4.28 -11.97
C VAL A 155 -1.82 4.64 -12.33
N GLU A 156 -1.32 5.69 -11.71
CA GLU A 156 0.10 6.06 -11.70
C GLU A 156 0.58 6.17 -10.27
N ILE A 157 1.67 5.47 -9.95
CA ILE A 157 2.32 5.53 -8.63
C ILE A 157 3.79 5.87 -8.83
N ASP A 158 4.21 7.00 -8.28
CA ASP A 158 5.59 7.42 -8.23
C ASP A 158 6.23 6.85 -6.97
N PHE A 159 7.37 6.20 -7.11
CA PHE A 159 8.08 5.54 -6.02
C PHE A 159 9.60 5.62 -6.17
N ARG A 160 10.30 5.39 -5.07
CA ARG A 160 11.75 5.17 -5.02
C ARG A 160 12.09 3.94 -4.18
N LEU A 161 13.29 3.42 -4.38
CA LEU A 161 13.81 2.22 -3.73
C LEU A 161 15.07 2.55 -2.94
N THR A 162 15.36 1.76 -1.91
CA THR A 162 16.60 1.88 -1.12
C THR A 162 17.61 0.79 -1.43
N VAL A 163 17.16 -0.32 -2.04
CA VAL A 163 18.02 -1.37 -2.59
C VAL A 163 17.85 -1.44 -4.10
N LEU A 164 18.97 -1.52 -4.82
CA LEU A 164 19.02 -1.65 -6.29
C LEU A 164 18.21 -2.87 -6.73
N MET A 165 17.39 -2.70 -7.78
CA MET A 165 16.89 -3.84 -8.54
C MET A 165 17.70 -4.05 -9.81
N ASP A 166 18.13 -5.28 -10.02
CA ASP A 166 18.86 -5.66 -11.23
C ASP A 166 17.92 -6.12 -12.35
N ARG A 167 18.47 -6.28 -13.55
CA ARG A 167 17.79 -6.88 -14.70
C ARG A 167 17.28 -8.28 -14.33
N GLN A 168 16.21 -8.69 -14.99
CA GLN A 168 15.52 -9.98 -14.83
C GLN A 168 14.82 -10.19 -13.48
N GLN A 169 15.02 -9.31 -12.48
CA GLN A 169 14.20 -9.28 -11.27
C GLN A 169 12.78 -8.84 -11.60
N MET A 170 11.86 -9.06 -10.68
CA MET A 170 10.42 -8.83 -10.90
C MET A 170 9.90 -7.76 -9.95
N ILE A 171 9.04 -6.89 -10.44
CA ILE A 171 8.20 -6.03 -9.61
C ILE A 171 6.80 -6.65 -9.53
N ARG A 172 6.20 -6.60 -8.36
CA ARG A 172 4.83 -7.03 -8.12
C ARG A 172 4.02 -5.87 -7.56
N LEU A 173 2.98 -5.49 -8.27
CA LEU A 173 1.91 -4.63 -7.78
C LEU A 173 0.76 -5.50 -7.30
N ARG A 174 0.17 -5.16 -6.17
CA ARG A 174 -1.03 -5.85 -5.67
C ARG A 174 -1.95 -4.85 -5.01
N ALA A 175 -3.22 -4.86 -5.39
CA ALA A 175 -4.24 -4.00 -4.80
C ALA A 175 -5.65 -4.60 -4.80
N PRO A 176 -5.91 -5.81 -4.25
CA PRO A 176 -7.29 -6.28 -4.09
C PRO A 176 -8.12 -5.23 -3.34
N PRO A 177 -9.35 -4.91 -3.80
CA PRO A 177 -10.12 -5.58 -4.84
C PRO A 177 -10.01 -4.96 -6.26
N TYR A 178 -9.04 -4.08 -6.54
CA TYR A 178 -8.78 -3.62 -7.91
C TYR A 178 -8.49 -4.80 -8.83
N GLU A 179 -8.92 -4.70 -10.08
CA GLU A 179 -8.50 -5.62 -11.14
C GLU A 179 -7.40 -4.95 -11.96
N LEU A 180 -6.16 -5.43 -11.85
CA LEU A 180 -5.02 -4.87 -12.58
C LEU A 180 -4.95 -5.51 -13.97
N LEU A 181 -4.93 -4.67 -15.01
CA LEU A 181 -4.85 -5.11 -16.40
C LEU A 181 -3.39 -5.20 -16.84
N GLN A 182 -3.08 -6.24 -17.61
CA GLN A 182 -1.74 -6.42 -18.18
C GLN A 182 -1.43 -5.37 -19.26
N GLU A 183 -2.43 -5.03 -20.06
CA GLU A 183 -2.30 -3.99 -21.08
C GLU A 183 -2.09 -2.63 -20.41
N GLY A 184 -1.18 -1.83 -20.97
CA GLY A 184 -0.88 -0.50 -20.45
C GLY A 184 0.10 -0.45 -19.27
N PHE A 185 0.56 -1.60 -18.74
CA PHE A 185 1.59 -1.60 -17.72
C PHE A 185 2.93 -1.10 -18.26
N VAL A 186 3.45 -0.04 -17.68
CA VAL A 186 4.79 0.48 -17.95
C VAL A 186 5.44 1.04 -16.70
N ILE A 187 6.77 1.02 -16.67
CA ILE A 187 7.56 1.78 -15.69
C ILE A 187 8.37 2.81 -16.45
N LEU A 188 8.38 4.04 -15.95
CA LEU A 188 9.15 5.14 -16.52
C LEU A 188 9.93 5.87 -15.43
N ARG A 189 11.11 6.36 -15.77
CA ARG A 189 11.89 7.22 -14.89
C ARG A 189 11.29 8.63 -14.90
N VAL A 190 10.98 9.19 -13.74
CA VAL A 190 10.13 10.41 -13.63
C VAL A 190 10.83 11.65 -14.19
N ASP A 191 12.14 11.78 -14.01
CA ASP A 191 12.93 12.94 -14.43
C ASP A 191 13.16 13.05 -15.94
N THR A 192 13.23 11.91 -16.62
CA THR A 192 13.63 11.79 -18.04
C THR A 192 12.49 11.30 -18.92
N GLY A 193 11.44 10.71 -18.34
CA GLY A 193 10.35 10.07 -19.07
C GLY A 193 10.77 8.79 -19.81
N ILE A 194 12.00 8.31 -19.60
CA ILE A 194 12.52 7.12 -20.28
C ILE A 194 11.82 5.88 -19.73
N LEU A 195 11.30 5.05 -20.64
CA LEU A 195 10.70 3.77 -20.32
C LEU A 195 11.76 2.78 -19.82
N VAL A 196 11.49 2.15 -18.69
CA VAL A 196 12.19 0.95 -18.23
C VAL A 196 11.53 -0.24 -18.94
N THR A 197 12.32 -0.95 -19.74
CA THR A 197 11.86 -2.17 -20.41
C THR A 197 11.28 -3.13 -19.37
N THR A 198 10.04 -3.56 -19.58
CA THR A 198 9.33 -4.47 -18.67
C THR A 198 8.57 -5.52 -19.48
N GLU A 199 8.39 -6.71 -18.91
CA GLU A 199 7.62 -7.81 -19.47
C GLU A 199 6.63 -8.31 -18.42
N VAL A 200 5.33 -8.14 -18.64
CA VAL A 200 4.32 -8.63 -17.70
C VAL A 200 4.25 -10.16 -17.78
N ILE A 201 4.52 -10.83 -16.67
CA ILE A 201 4.52 -12.29 -16.55
C ILE A 201 3.12 -12.80 -16.19
N SER A 202 2.42 -12.08 -15.32
CA SER A 202 1.09 -12.46 -14.86
C SER A 202 0.29 -11.24 -14.40
N ALA A 203 -1.01 -11.22 -14.69
CA ALA A 203 -1.98 -10.32 -14.10
C ALA A 203 -3.22 -11.12 -13.70
N SER A 204 -3.49 -11.24 -12.41
CA SER A 204 -4.62 -12.01 -11.89
C SER A 204 -4.93 -11.64 -10.43
N SER A 205 -6.20 -11.72 -10.04
CA SER A 205 -6.64 -11.56 -8.64
C SER A 205 -6.17 -10.25 -7.98
N GLY A 206 -6.19 -9.15 -8.73
CA GLY A 206 -5.74 -7.84 -8.28
C GLY A 206 -4.24 -7.72 -8.05
N GLY A 207 -3.45 -8.65 -8.59
CA GLY A 207 -2.00 -8.59 -8.64
C GLY A 207 -1.48 -8.56 -10.07
N LEU A 208 -0.38 -7.85 -10.29
CA LEU A 208 0.38 -7.83 -11.54
C LEU A 208 1.86 -8.04 -11.21
N VAL A 209 2.51 -8.95 -11.93
CA VAL A 209 3.94 -9.22 -11.80
C VAL A 209 4.59 -8.96 -13.15
N ALA A 210 5.61 -8.12 -13.16
CA ALA A 210 6.38 -7.79 -14.34
C ALA A 210 7.88 -7.98 -14.12
N LYS A 211 8.55 -8.56 -15.10
CA LYS A 211 9.99 -8.72 -15.17
C LYS A 211 10.64 -7.44 -15.66
N LEU A 212 11.77 -7.06 -15.06
CA LEU A 212 12.55 -5.91 -15.47
C LEU A 212 13.55 -6.29 -16.58
N GLY A 213 13.57 -5.55 -17.68
CA GLY A 213 14.60 -5.61 -18.71
C GLY A 213 15.80 -4.70 -18.43
N ALA A 214 15.65 -3.73 -17.52
CA ALA A 214 16.66 -2.76 -17.09
C ALA A 214 16.60 -2.54 -15.57
N PRO A 215 17.71 -2.16 -14.91
CA PRO A 215 17.74 -1.99 -13.45
C PRO A 215 16.93 -0.77 -12.98
N LEU A 216 16.43 -0.85 -11.74
CA LEU A 216 15.88 0.30 -11.01
C LEU A 216 16.87 0.75 -9.94
N TRP A 217 17.42 1.94 -10.11
CA TRP A 217 18.47 2.49 -9.25
C TRP A 217 17.91 3.02 -7.92
N VAL A 218 18.74 2.94 -6.89
CA VAL A 218 18.43 3.50 -5.57
C VAL A 218 18.19 5.01 -5.65
N ASP A 219 17.27 5.50 -4.82
CA ASP A 219 16.88 6.92 -4.70
C ASP A 219 16.49 7.62 -6.02
N THR A 220 16.24 6.85 -7.08
CA THR A 220 15.72 7.35 -8.35
C THR A 220 14.20 7.22 -8.35
N ALA A 221 13.50 8.29 -8.76
CA ALA A 221 12.05 8.28 -8.86
C ALA A 221 11.58 7.58 -10.14
N TYR A 222 10.73 6.58 -9.97
CA TYR A 222 10.07 5.84 -11.04
C TYR A 222 8.56 5.96 -10.92
N ARG A 223 7.85 5.93 -12.05
CA ARG A 223 6.40 5.88 -12.12
C ARG A 223 5.99 4.53 -12.67
N ALA A 224 5.26 3.75 -11.88
CA ALA A 224 4.50 2.61 -12.38
C ALA A 224 3.15 3.12 -12.88
N ARG A 225 2.84 2.89 -14.15
CA ARG A 225 1.54 3.14 -14.74
C ARG A 225 0.87 1.80 -15.04
N VAL A 226 -0.39 1.63 -14.65
CA VAL A 226 -1.16 0.40 -14.86
C VAL A 226 -2.62 0.74 -15.09
N ASP A 227 -3.25 0.09 -16.07
CA ASP A 227 -4.69 0.21 -16.27
C ASP A 227 -5.42 -0.76 -15.33
N THR A 228 -6.58 -0.37 -14.83
CA THR A 228 -7.30 -1.13 -13.81
C THR A 228 -8.80 -0.96 -13.92
N ILE A 229 -9.56 -1.93 -13.41
CA ILE A 229 -10.96 -1.72 -13.03
C ILE A 229 -11.00 -1.38 -11.54
N THR A 230 -11.60 -0.24 -11.22
CA THR A 230 -11.74 0.24 -9.84
C THR A 230 -12.72 -0.64 -9.04
N PRO A 231 -12.47 -0.88 -7.74
CA PRO A 231 -13.34 -1.70 -6.92
C PRO A 231 -14.65 -0.99 -6.59
N LEU A 232 -15.61 -1.77 -6.10
CA LEU A 232 -16.88 -1.28 -5.54
C LEU A 232 -16.77 -1.02 -4.02
N VAL A 233 -15.61 -0.56 -3.55
CA VAL A 233 -15.40 -0.19 -2.14
C VAL A 233 -15.15 1.31 -2.03
N PRO A 234 -15.90 2.03 -1.18
CA PRO A 234 -15.79 3.48 -1.07
C PRO A 234 -14.60 3.93 -0.21
N ASN A 235 -14.16 3.10 0.74
CA ASN A 235 -13.08 3.43 1.66
C ASN A 235 -11.72 3.02 1.05
N PRO A 236 -10.80 3.97 0.83
CA PRO A 236 -9.46 3.67 0.28
C PRO A 236 -8.64 2.68 1.13
N GLN A 237 -8.88 2.60 2.44
CA GLN A 237 -8.15 1.71 3.34
C GLN A 237 -8.56 0.23 3.18
N ASP A 238 -9.70 -0.04 2.54
CA ASP A 238 -10.14 -1.39 2.22
C ASP A 238 -9.55 -1.90 0.88
N ALA A 239 -8.75 -1.06 0.19
CA ALA A 239 -8.14 -1.36 -1.10
C ALA A 239 -6.67 -0.94 -1.16
N MET A 240 -5.89 -1.43 -0.18
CA MET A 240 -4.47 -1.11 -0.01
C MET A 240 -3.61 -1.64 -1.17
N TRP A 241 -2.65 -0.82 -1.59
CA TRP A 241 -1.65 -1.10 -2.61
C TRP A 241 -0.33 -1.57 -1.99
N SER A 242 0.18 -2.68 -2.48
CA SER A 242 1.54 -3.16 -2.22
C SER A 242 2.40 -3.10 -3.48
N ILE A 243 3.65 -2.71 -3.28
CA ILE A 243 4.70 -2.69 -4.29
C ILE A 243 5.86 -3.49 -3.71
N ASP A 244 6.10 -4.66 -4.30
CA ASP A 244 7.19 -5.55 -3.90
C ASP A 244 8.18 -5.74 -5.04
N CYS A 245 9.45 -5.71 -4.71
CA CYS A 245 10.55 -6.05 -5.60
C CYS A 245 11.02 -7.46 -5.28
N LEU A 246 11.12 -8.35 -6.26
CA LEU A 246 11.32 -9.79 -6.08
C LEU A 246 12.51 -10.28 -6.92
N ASP A 247 13.25 -11.23 -6.37
CA ASP A 247 14.39 -11.88 -7.03
C ASP A 247 14.36 -13.41 -6.89
N GLY A 248 13.22 -13.96 -6.49
CA GLY A 248 13.04 -15.39 -6.21
C GLY A 248 13.38 -15.81 -4.77
N GLY A 249 13.89 -14.89 -3.95
CA GLY A 249 14.08 -15.11 -2.52
C GLY A 249 12.77 -15.23 -1.72
N THR A 250 12.87 -15.66 -0.47
CA THR A 250 11.73 -15.78 0.46
C THR A 250 11.16 -14.42 0.88
N LEU A 251 12.02 -13.41 0.97
CA LEU A 251 11.66 -12.03 1.30
C LEU A 251 11.89 -11.13 0.08
N PRO A 252 11.06 -10.10 -0.12
CA PRO A 252 11.26 -9.15 -1.21
C PRO A 252 12.59 -8.41 -1.04
N VAL A 253 13.15 -7.94 -2.16
CA VAL A 253 14.33 -7.06 -2.21
C VAL A 253 13.98 -5.68 -1.65
N ASN A 254 12.80 -5.16 -2.00
CA ASN A 254 12.21 -3.94 -1.42
C ASN A 254 10.71 -4.14 -1.26
N THR A 255 10.10 -3.51 -0.27
CA THR A 255 8.63 -3.50 -0.11
C THR A 255 8.14 -2.19 0.50
N ASN A 256 6.89 -1.81 0.24
CA ASN A 256 6.16 -0.79 1.01
C ASN A 256 5.29 -1.42 2.12
N ASP A 257 5.43 -2.72 2.38
CA ASP A 257 4.65 -3.52 3.32
C ASP A 257 3.13 -3.52 3.04
N GLY A 258 2.68 -3.04 1.88
CA GLY A 258 1.26 -2.91 1.56
C GLY A 258 0.54 -1.76 2.29
N PHE A 259 1.26 -0.73 2.72
CA PHE A 259 0.67 0.41 3.47
C PHE A 259 0.34 1.64 2.62
N THR A 260 0.15 1.47 1.31
CA THR A 260 -0.32 2.58 0.47
C THR A 260 -1.83 2.48 0.31
N ASP A 261 -2.59 3.42 0.87
CA ASP A 261 -4.05 3.44 0.71
C ASP A 261 -4.46 3.41 -0.77
N GLY A 262 -5.67 2.93 -1.05
CA GLY A 262 -6.31 3.02 -2.37
C GLY A 262 -6.65 4.45 -2.79
N PHE A 263 -7.57 4.59 -3.74
CA PHE A 263 -8.00 5.89 -4.23
C PHE A 263 -9.39 6.24 -3.73
N GLN A 264 -9.67 7.53 -3.58
CA GLN A 264 -11.04 7.99 -3.39
C GLN A 264 -11.83 7.72 -4.66
N LEU A 265 -12.95 7.02 -4.54
CA LEU A 265 -13.85 6.70 -5.64
C LEU A 265 -15.23 7.26 -5.36
N VAL A 266 -15.97 7.53 -6.44
CA VAL A 266 -17.36 7.99 -6.37
C VAL A 266 -18.31 6.94 -6.94
N ASP A 267 -19.53 6.86 -6.38
CA ASP A 267 -20.57 5.99 -6.89
C ASP A 267 -21.37 6.66 -8.02
N ARG A 268 -22.04 5.86 -8.83
CA ARG A 268 -23.01 6.32 -9.82
C ARG A 268 -24.37 6.49 -9.16
N ILE A 269 -24.82 7.74 -9.11
CA ILE A 269 -26.20 8.09 -8.82
C ILE A 269 -27.03 7.84 -10.08
N ASP A 270 -28.12 7.08 -9.95
CA ASP A 270 -29.05 6.88 -11.06
C ASP A 270 -30.11 7.99 -11.04
N VAL A 271 -30.25 8.68 -12.17
CA VAL A 271 -31.18 9.81 -12.32
C VAL A 271 -32.15 9.50 -13.44
N GLN A 272 -33.44 9.54 -13.14
CA GLN A 272 -34.51 9.45 -14.15
C GLN A 272 -35.25 10.78 -14.22
N LEU A 273 -35.28 11.38 -15.40
CA LEU A 273 -36.01 12.59 -15.68
C LEU A 273 -37.30 12.27 -16.43
N SER A 274 -38.43 12.72 -15.91
CA SER A 274 -39.70 12.65 -16.62
C SER A 274 -40.34 14.03 -16.71
N VAL A 275 -40.82 14.37 -17.90
CA VAL A 275 -41.41 15.67 -18.20
C VAL A 275 -42.71 15.42 -18.96
N ALA A 276 -43.79 16.09 -18.54
CA ALA A 276 -45.04 16.05 -19.27
C ALA A 276 -44.90 16.74 -20.64
N ARG A 277 -45.66 16.29 -21.63
CA ARG A 277 -45.64 16.88 -22.97
C ARG A 277 -46.06 18.35 -22.90
N SER A 278 -45.28 19.23 -23.52
CA SER A 278 -45.44 20.67 -23.34
C SER A 278 -45.04 21.45 -24.60
N PRO A 279 -45.58 22.67 -24.80
CA PRO A 279 -45.19 23.53 -25.92
C PRO A 279 -43.71 23.93 -25.86
N PRO A 280 -43.08 24.27 -27.00
CA PRO A 280 -41.74 24.85 -27.02
C PRO A 280 -41.69 26.15 -26.21
N MET A 281 -40.59 26.38 -25.49
CA MET A 281 -40.34 27.54 -24.61
C MET A 281 -41.21 27.64 -23.34
N ALA A 282 -42.04 26.65 -23.03
CA ALA A 282 -42.80 26.64 -21.78
C ALA A 282 -41.92 26.24 -20.59
N ILE A 283 -42.14 26.89 -19.44
CA ILE A 283 -41.60 26.42 -18.15
C ILE A 283 -42.41 25.20 -17.74
N VAL A 284 -41.74 24.07 -17.55
CA VAL A 284 -42.39 22.78 -17.33
C VAL A 284 -41.87 22.12 -16.07
N PRO A 285 -42.76 21.57 -15.22
CA PRO A 285 -42.33 20.78 -14.08
C PRO A 285 -41.70 19.49 -14.60
N ALA A 286 -40.43 19.29 -14.25
CA ALA A 286 -39.74 18.04 -14.47
C ALA A 286 -39.70 17.27 -13.14
N VAL A 287 -40.03 15.99 -13.18
CA VAL A 287 -39.86 15.08 -12.06
C VAL A 287 -38.51 14.40 -12.22
N VAL A 288 -37.61 14.66 -11.27
CA VAL A 288 -36.29 14.04 -11.21
C VAL A 288 -36.33 13.00 -10.09
N ASN A 289 -36.28 11.74 -10.46
CA ASN A 289 -36.09 10.65 -9.50
C ASN A 289 -34.59 10.38 -9.38
N ILE A 290 -34.09 10.39 -8.15
CA ILE A 290 -32.68 10.23 -7.84
C ILE A 290 -32.56 9.04 -6.92
N ASP A 291 -31.78 8.05 -7.33
CA ASP A 291 -31.36 6.95 -6.47
C ASP A 291 -29.90 7.19 -6.07
N PRO A 292 -29.64 7.71 -4.84
CA PRO A 292 -28.29 7.88 -4.34
C PRO A 292 -27.64 6.54 -3.94
N LYS A 293 -28.35 5.41 -4.10
CA LYS A 293 -27.91 4.08 -3.71
C LYS A 293 -27.49 4.05 -2.24
N SER A 294 -26.30 3.53 -1.96
CA SER A 294 -25.72 3.48 -0.61
C SER A 294 -25.07 4.79 -0.16
N THR A 295 -25.08 5.84 -0.99
CA THR A 295 -24.48 7.14 -0.64
C THR A 295 -25.48 8.03 0.11
N ARG A 296 -24.95 8.97 0.91
CA ARG A 296 -25.73 9.98 1.63
C ARG A 296 -25.27 11.38 1.22
N PRO A 297 -25.60 11.82 -0.01
CA PRO A 297 -25.14 13.12 -0.50
C PRO A 297 -25.85 14.27 0.22
N GLU A 298 -25.10 15.32 0.57
CA GLU A 298 -25.66 16.56 1.13
C GLU A 298 -26.08 17.56 0.04
N HIS A 299 -25.47 17.45 -1.14
CA HIS A 299 -25.70 18.34 -2.26
C HIS A 299 -25.79 17.57 -3.58
N LEU A 300 -26.66 18.03 -4.48
CA LEU A 300 -26.81 17.53 -5.83
C LEU A 300 -26.70 18.69 -6.82
N ILE A 301 -25.84 18.56 -7.83
CA ILE A 301 -25.70 19.54 -8.91
C ILE A 301 -26.32 18.95 -10.17
N LEU A 302 -27.37 19.60 -10.68
CA LEU A 302 -28.00 19.27 -11.96
C LEU A 302 -27.57 20.30 -13.02
N ILE A 303 -27.07 19.80 -14.14
CA ILE A 303 -26.63 20.64 -15.26
C ILE A 303 -27.64 20.49 -16.40
N ALA A 304 -28.23 21.62 -16.82
CA ALA A 304 -29.17 21.63 -17.94
C ALA A 304 -28.42 21.41 -19.27
N PRO A 305 -29.01 20.66 -20.22
CA PRO A 305 -28.48 20.58 -21.58
C PRO A 305 -28.45 21.94 -22.26
N LEU A 306 -27.65 22.04 -23.33
CA LEU A 306 -27.57 23.23 -24.16
C LEU A 306 -28.97 23.66 -24.65
N GLY A 307 -29.32 24.94 -24.44
CA GLY A 307 -30.63 25.50 -24.78
C GLY A 307 -31.71 25.36 -23.69
N PHE A 308 -31.44 24.63 -22.61
CA PHE A 308 -32.31 24.52 -21.44
C PHE A 308 -31.75 25.31 -20.26
N GLY A 309 -32.60 25.65 -19.29
CA GLY A 309 -32.19 26.33 -18.08
C GLY A 309 -33.16 26.11 -16.93
N PHE A 310 -32.67 26.30 -15.71
CA PHE A 310 -33.48 26.25 -14.50
C PHE A 310 -33.86 27.68 -14.05
N PRO A 311 -35.12 27.94 -13.66
CA PRO A 311 -35.50 29.19 -13.03
C PRO A 311 -34.87 29.33 -11.63
N ALA A 312 -34.83 30.55 -11.07
CA ALA A 312 -34.19 30.81 -9.79
C ALA A 312 -34.78 30.00 -8.61
N ASN A 313 -36.09 29.73 -8.65
CA ASN A 313 -36.80 28.88 -7.70
C ASN A 313 -37.26 27.60 -8.40
N CYS A 314 -36.32 26.69 -8.65
CA CYS A 314 -36.56 25.49 -9.45
C CYS A 314 -37.25 24.35 -8.69
N LEU A 315 -37.36 24.43 -7.35
CA LEU A 315 -37.98 23.39 -6.55
C LEU A 315 -39.50 23.55 -6.52
N VAL A 316 -40.21 22.60 -7.13
CA VAL A 316 -41.68 22.51 -7.04
C VAL A 316 -42.09 21.67 -5.82
N SER A 317 -41.42 20.53 -5.61
CA SER A 317 -41.62 19.63 -4.48
C SER A 317 -40.28 18.99 -4.09
N GLY A 318 -40.02 18.91 -2.78
CA GLY A 318 -38.77 18.39 -2.20
C GLY A 318 -38.69 16.86 -2.08
N GLY A 319 -39.61 16.11 -2.69
CA GLY A 319 -39.77 14.68 -2.45
C GLY A 319 -40.85 14.36 -1.42
N LEU A 320 -41.10 13.08 -1.17
CA LEU A 320 -42.19 12.60 -0.32
C LEU A 320 -41.96 12.93 1.17
N ASN A 321 -40.71 13.07 1.61
CA ASN A 321 -40.35 13.40 2.99
C ASN A 321 -39.59 14.74 3.09
N SER A 322 -39.71 15.62 2.09
CA SER A 322 -38.96 16.88 2.01
C SER A 322 -37.44 16.66 2.06
N GLU A 323 -36.97 15.61 1.39
CA GLU A 323 -35.55 15.26 1.33
C GLU A 323 -34.69 16.35 0.65
N ILE A 324 -35.27 17.10 -0.29
CA ILE A 324 -34.67 18.26 -0.93
C ILE A 324 -35.31 19.52 -0.36
N VAL A 325 -34.52 20.35 0.31
CA VAL A 325 -35.00 21.54 1.02
C VAL A 325 -35.02 22.78 0.11
N SER A 326 -34.09 22.87 -0.84
CA SER A 326 -33.99 24.01 -1.76
C SER A 326 -33.43 23.59 -3.13
N CYS A 327 -33.70 24.42 -4.14
CA CYS A 327 -33.09 24.33 -5.46
C CYS A 327 -32.68 25.73 -5.89
N GLU A 328 -31.38 25.95 -6.05
CA GLU A 328 -30.82 27.24 -6.39
C GLU A 328 -29.99 27.14 -7.65
N ARG A 329 -30.11 28.14 -8.52
CA ARG A 329 -29.26 28.25 -9.71
C ARG A 329 -27.89 28.75 -9.29
N ILE A 330 -26.90 27.86 -9.30
CA ILE A 330 -25.49 28.25 -9.16
C ILE A 330 -24.97 28.90 -10.45
N ALA A 331 -23.98 29.79 -10.33
CA ALA A 331 -23.30 30.38 -11.49
C ALA A 331 -22.77 29.28 -12.41
N ALA A 332 -22.70 29.57 -13.71
CA ALA A 332 -22.20 28.60 -14.69
C ALA A 332 -20.85 28.04 -14.20
N VAL A 333 -20.77 26.72 -14.02
CA VAL A 333 -19.51 26.03 -13.78
C VAL A 333 -18.69 26.29 -15.03
N ARG A 334 -17.63 27.11 -14.91
CA ARG A 334 -16.77 27.44 -16.05
C ARG A 334 -16.17 26.15 -16.58
N ALA A 335 -16.42 25.88 -17.87
CA ALA A 335 -15.69 24.91 -18.66
C ALA A 335 -14.22 25.30 -18.76
#